data_AF-A0A7S4AXP4-F1
#
_entry.id   AF-A0A7S4AXP4-F1
#
_cell.length_a   1.000
_cell.length_b   1.000
_cell.length_c   1.000
_cell.angle_alpha   90.00
_cell.angle_beta   90.00
_cell.angle_gamma   90.00
#
_symmetry.space_group_name_H-M   'P 1'
#
loop_
_entity.id
_entity.type
_entity.pdbx_description
1 polymer ?
#
loop_
_entity_poly.entity_id
_entity_poly.type
_entity_poly.pdbx_seq_one_letter_code
_entity_poly.pdbx_strand_id
1 'polypeptide(L)'
;GRSEAVYGNEEVPIMGIGQGNGLGPTLWCLISTIIFRMMAKAGHGVSMVSALSLTLVQLVGFAFVDDADLFSAGKTAYTTAEVLSVDFQAALHRWTGGLIATGGAIAPEKSFCYLIDFLWTGSTWE
;
A
#
# COMPACT_ATOMS: atom_id res chain seq x y z
N GLY A 1 27.16 30.44 5.81
CA GLY A 1 25.84 29.85 6.03
C GLY A 1 25.96 28.62 6.89
N ARG A 2 25.98 28.79 8.22
CA ARG A 2 25.71 27.70 9.16
C ARG A 2 24.22 27.78 9.47
N SER A 3 23.49 26.68 9.28
CA SER A 3 22.11 26.57 9.77
C SER A 3 22.14 26.69 11.30
N GLU A 4 21.33 27.59 11.86
CA GLU A 4 21.19 27.77 13.32
C GLU A 4 20.32 26.68 13.96
N ALA A 5 19.45 26.02 13.18
CA ALA A 5 18.63 24.92 13.66
C ALA A 5 19.40 23.59 13.61
N VAL A 6 19.45 22.90 14.76
CA VAL A 6 20.02 21.55 14.93
C VAL A 6 18.87 20.57 15.09
N TYR A 7 18.78 19.58 14.19
CA TYR A 7 17.86 18.45 14.33
C TYR A 7 18.26 17.60 15.54
N GLY A 8 17.33 17.30 16.45
CA GLY A 8 17.55 16.45 17.62
C GLY A 8 17.77 17.20 18.94
N ASN A 9 17.50 18.51 19.00
CA ASN A 9 17.52 19.32 20.23
C ASN A 9 16.12 19.83 20.64
N GLU A 10 15.07 19.17 20.14
CA GLU A 10 13.69 19.50 20.44
C GLU A 10 13.26 18.90 21.78
N GLU A 11 12.49 19.65 22.57
CA GLU A 11 12.00 19.20 23.90
C GLU A 11 11.11 17.95 23.81
N VAL A 12 10.41 17.80 22.68
CA VAL A 12 9.68 16.58 22.31
C VAL A 12 10.46 15.90 21.18
N PRO A 13 10.88 14.62 21.33
CA PRO A 13 11.58 13.92 20.27
C PRO A 13 10.76 13.91 18.97
N ILE A 14 11.38 14.37 17.88
CA ILE A 14 10.75 14.32 16.57
C ILE A 14 10.69 12.85 16.12
N MET A 15 9.49 12.37 15.77
CA MET A 15 9.32 11.07 15.13
C MET A 15 9.66 11.19 13.64
N GLY A 16 10.58 10.34 13.16
CA GLY A 16 10.95 10.28 11.74
C GLY A 16 12.44 10.03 11.53
N ILE A 17 12.81 9.73 10.28
CA ILE A 17 14.19 9.38 9.90
C ILE A 17 15.03 10.64 9.57
N GLY A 18 14.36 11.79 9.39
CA GLY A 18 14.96 13.08 9.04
C GLY A 18 15.24 13.21 7.55
N GLN A 19 14.89 14.37 6.97
CA GLN A 19 15.19 14.65 5.56
C GLN A 19 16.71 14.82 5.36
N GLY A 20 17.23 14.28 4.25
CA GLY A 20 18.66 14.33 3.95
C GLY A 20 19.48 13.21 4.61
N ASN A 21 18.84 12.35 5.42
CA ASN A 21 19.45 11.13 5.92
C ASN A 21 19.61 10.12 4.78
N GLY A 22 20.84 9.71 4.48
CA GLY A 22 21.13 8.73 3.42
C GLY A 22 20.50 7.35 3.65
N LEU A 23 20.14 7.01 4.89
CA LEU A 23 19.43 5.77 5.24
C LEU A 23 17.90 5.92 5.25
N GLY A 24 17.38 7.13 5.05
CA GLY A 24 15.95 7.45 4.98
C GLY A 24 15.15 6.48 4.12
N PRO A 25 15.48 6.36 2.82
CA PRO A 25 14.76 5.48 1.91
C PRO A 25 14.80 4.01 2.32
N THR A 26 15.94 3.53 2.82
CA THR A 26 16.10 2.13 3.26
C THR A 26 15.28 1.83 4.50
N LEU A 27 15.26 2.73 5.48
CA LEU A 27 14.47 2.57 6.69
C LEU A 27 12.96 2.63 6.40
N TRP A 28 12.54 3.50 5.49
CA TRP A 28 11.16 3.50 5.02
C TRP A 28 10.77 2.19 4.33
N CYS A 29 11.63 1.66 3.45
CA CYS A 29 11.42 0.37 2.81
C CYS A 29 11.26 -0.77 3.82
N LEU A 30 12.05 -0.77 4.91
CA LEU A 30 11.90 -1.75 5.99
C LEU A 30 10.53 -1.64 6.69
N ILE A 31 10.11 -0.42 7.02
CA ILE A 31 8.83 -0.15 7.67
C ILE A 31 7.66 -0.58 6.77
N SER A 32 7.63 -0.11 5.52
CA SER A 32 6.56 -0.42 4.57
C SER A 32 6.50 -1.92 4.27
N THR A 33 7.65 -2.62 4.21
CA THR A 33 7.69 -4.09 4.07
C THR A 33 6.95 -4.80 5.20
N ILE A 34 7.09 -4.34 6.45
CA ILE A 34 6.38 -4.92 7.59
C ILE A 34 4.87 -4.67 7.49
N ILE A 35 4.47 -3.47 7.05
CA ILE A 35 3.06 -3.13 6.80
C ILE A 35 2.49 -4.03 5.69
N PHE A 36 3.20 -4.20 4.57
CA PHE A 36 2.80 -5.13 3.51
C PHE A 36 2.70 -6.58 3.99
N ARG A 37 3.60 -7.05 4.85
CA ARG A 37 3.52 -8.39 5.45
C ARG A 37 2.30 -8.53 6.36
N MET A 38 1.96 -7.49 7.14
CA MET A 38 0.73 -7.45 7.93
C MET A 38 -0.50 -7.55 7.03
N MET A 39 -0.53 -6.83 5.91
CA MET A 39 -1.59 -6.89 4.91
C MET A 39 -1.70 -8.27 4.25
N ALA A 40 -0.59 -8.89 3.87
CA ALA A 40 -0.60 -10.23 3.29
C ALA A 40 -1.11 -11.28 4.30
N LYS A 41 -0.65 -11.22 5.56
CA LYS A 41 -1.11 -12.11 6.65
C LYS A 41 -2.59 -11.91 6.98
N ALA A 42 -3.11 -10.72 6.73
CA ALA A 42 -4.51 -10.37 6.88
C ALA A 42 -5.43 -10.95 5.80
N GLY A 43 -4.87 -11.50 4.72
CA GLY A 43 -5.63 -11.93 3.55
C GLY A 43 -5.96 -10.80 2.57
N HIS A 44 -5.37 -9.61 2.74
CA HIS A 44 -5.56 -8.50 1.82
C HIS A 44 -4.70 -8.67 0.56
N GLY A 45 -5.14 -8.07 -0.54
CA GLY A 45 -4.47 -8.15 -1.83
C GLY A 45 -5.11 -9.16 -2.78
N VAL A 46 -4.31 -9.67 -3.70
CA VAL A 46 -4.70 -10.59 -4.77
C VAL A 46 -3.82 -11.83 -4.71
N SER A 47 -4.47 -12.98 -4.88
CA SER A 47 -3.80 -14.27 -5.06
C SER A 47 -4.16 -14.83 -6.42
N MET A 48 -3.16 -15.15 -7.21
CA MET A 48 -3.33 -15.70 -8.56
C MET A 48 -2.39 -16.87 -8.78
N VAL A 49 -2.80 -17.85 -9.58
CA VAL A 49 -1.95 -18.97 -9.97
C VAL A 49 -1.35 -18.65 -11.34
N SER A 50 -0.03 -18.65 -11.43
CA SER A 50 0.67 -18.41 -12.69
C SER A 50 0.33 -19.52 -13.70
N ALA A 51 0.02 -19.15 -14.94
CA ALA A 51 -0.42 -20.12 -15.95
C ALA A 51 0.65 -21.16 -16.34
N LEU A 52 1.94 -20.77 -16.34
CA LEU A 52 3.03 -21.63 -16.82
C LEU A 52 3.60 -22.54 -15.73
N SER A 53 3.94 -21.99 -14.55
CA SER A 53 4.60 -22.76 -13.48
C SER A 53 3.63 -23.26 -12.41
N LEU A 54 2.34 -22.95 -12.51
CA LEU A 54 1.31 -23.26 -11.50
C LEU A 54 1.69 -22.78 -10.08
N THR A 55 2.51 -21.73 -9.99
CA THR A 55 2.93 -21.12 -8.74
C THR A 55 1.87 -20.14 -8.24
N LEU A 56 1.55 -20.21 -6.96
CA LEU A 56 0.73 -19.21 -6.30
C LEU A 56 1.53 -17.91 -6.13
N VAL A 57 1.04 -16.83 -6.72
CA VAL A 57 1.58 -15.49 -6.59
C VAL A 57 0.61 -14.68 -5.73
N GLN A 58 1.12 -14.15 -4.62
CA GLN A 58 0.38 -13.24 -3.74
C GLN A 58 0.96 -11.83 -3.85
N LEU A 59 0.11 -10.87 -4.15
CA LEU A 59 0.46 -9.46 -4.30
C LEU A 59 -0.48 -8.60 -3.47
N VAL A 60 0.04 -7.66 -2.70
CA VAL A 60 -0.78 -6.72 -1.91
C VAL A 60 -0.88 -5.36 -2.58
N GLY A 61 0.24 -4.91 -3.14
CA GLY A 61 0.39 -3.55 -3.64
C GLY A 61 1.78 -3.32 -4.21
N PHE A 62 1.97 -2.15 -4.78
CA PHE A 62 3.27 -1.62 -5.17
C PHE A 62 3.59 -0.42 -4.28
N ALA A 63 4.87 -0.20 -3.97
CA ALA A 63 5.31 0.99 -3.28
C ALA A 63 6.63 1.50 -3.84
N PHE A 64 6.70 2.81 -4.01
CA PHE A 64 7.90 3.53 -4.36
C PHE A 64 8.02 4.74 -3.44
N VAL A 65 8.90 4.64 -2.44
CA VAL A 65 8.96 5.62 -1.36
C VAL A 65 7.56 5.79 -0.75
N ASP A 66 7.08 7.02 -0.58
CA ASP A 66 5.80 7.36 0.05
C ASP A 66 4.59 7.09 -0.85
N ASP A 67 4.79 6.90 -2.15
CA ASP A 67 3.73 6.49 -3.07
C ASP A 67 3.49 4.99 -2.94
N ALA A 68 2.26 4.61 -2.61
CA ALA A 68 1.85 3.22 -2.48
C ALA A 68 0.47 2.97 -3.10
N ASP A 69 0.42 1.98 -4.00
CA ASP A 69 -0.80 1.50 -4.62
C ASP A 69 -1.21 0.18 -3.98
N LEU A 70 -2.44 0.14 -3.46
CA LEU A 70 -3.07 -1.11 -3.02
C LEU A 70 -4.07 -1.55 -4.07
N PHE A 71 -4.23 -2.85 -4.23
CA PHE A 71 -5.25 -3.38 -5.13
C PHE A 71 -5.93 -4.61 -4.53
N SER A 72 -7.13 -4.86 -5.01
CA SER A 72 -7.89 -6.08 -4.78
C SER A 72 -8.46 -6.52 -6.11
N ALA A 73 -8.82 -7.79 -6.23
CA ALA A 73 -9.39 -8.33 -7.44
C ALA A 73 -10.51 -9.31 -7.09
N GLY A 74 -11.52 -9.34 -7.95
CA GLY A 74 -12.61 -10.29 -7.87
C GLY A 74 -12.09 -11.73 -7.92
N LYS A 75 -12.73 -12.64 -7.17
CA LYS A 75 -12.41 -14.07 -7.21
C LYS A 75 -12.89 -14.75 -8.50
N THR A 76 -13.84 -14.11 -9.17
CA THR A 76 -14.43 -14.57 -10.43
C THR A 76 -14.56 -13.39 -11.39
N ALA A 77 -14.68 -13.69 -12.68
CA ALA A 77 -14.93 -12.69 -13.73
C ALA A 77 -16.28 -11.96 -13.59
N TYR A 78 -17.13 -12.38 -12.64
CA TYR A 78 -18.45 -11.78 -12.41
C TYR A 78 -18.52 -11.00 -11.09
N THR A 79 -17.41 -10.90 -10.36
CA THR A 79 -17.35 -10.08 -9.14
C THR A 79 -17.19 -8.62 -9.58
N THR A 80 -18.19 -7.78 -9.31
CA THR A 80 -18.12 -6.36 -9.67
C THR A 80 -17.23 -5.58 -8.71
N ALA A 81 -16.75 -4.43 -9.17
CA ALA A 81 -15.89 -3.55 -8.37
C ALA A 81 -16.63 -2.97 -7.17
N GLU A 82 -17.95 -2.77 -7.23
CA GLU A 82 -18.74 -2.32 -6.08
C GLU A 82 -18.76 -3.38 -4.97
N VAL A 83 -18.91 -4.66 -5.31
CA VAL A 83 -18.82 -5.75 -4.33
C VAL A 83 -17.43 -5.77 -3.69
N LEU A 84 -16.40 -5.59 -4.52
CA LEU A 84 -15.01 -5.56 -4.09
C LEU A 84 -14.66 -4.33 -3.23
N SER A 85 -15.39 -3.22 -3.38
CA SER A 85 -15.12 -1.96 -2.66
C SER A 85 -15.19 -2.13 -1.14
N VAL A 86 -16.05 -3.03 -0.64
CA VAL A 86 -16.18 -3.33 0.79
C VAL A 86 -14.90 -4.00 1.32
N ASP A 87 -14.39 -4.98 0.57
CA ASP A 87 -13.14 -5.67 0.90
C ASP A 87 -11.95 -4.71 0.79
N PHE A 88 -11.92 -3.87 -0.25
CA PHE A 88 -10.88 -2.86 -0.45
C PHE A 88 -10.87 -1.81 0.67
N GLN A 89 -12.03 -1.39 1.16
CA GLN A 89 -12.14 -0.47 2.30
C GLN A 89 -11.53 -1.08 3.57
N ALA A 90 -11.73 -2.38 3.81
CA ALA A 90 -11.11 -3.09 4.93
C ALA A 90 -9.58 -3.20 4.76
N ALA A 91 -9.08 -3.32 3.53
CA ALA A 91 -7.66 -3.24 3.22
C ALA A 91 -7.11 -1.83 3.51
N LEU A 92 -7.78 -0.79 3.03
CA LEU A 92 -7.39 0.60 3.26
C LEU A 92 -7.32 0.95 4.75
N HIS A 93 -8.33 0.55 5.54
CA HIS A 93 -8.32 0.74 6.99
C HIS A 93 -7.13 0.07 7.67
N ARG A 94 -6.80 -1.16 7.26
CA ARG A 94 -5.66 -1.90 7.80
C ARG A 94 -4.33 -1.21 7.45
N TRP A 95 -4.16 -0.80 6.20
CA TRP A 95 -2.99 -0.07 5.74
C TRP A 95 -2.81 1.22 6.53
N THR A 96 -3.87 2.02 6.65
CA THR A 96 -3.89 3.26 7.42
C THR A 96 -3.52 3.01 8.89
N GLY A 97 -4.09 1.97 9.50
CA GLY A 97 -3.75 1.58 10.87
C GLY A 97 -2.27 1.20 11.03
N GLY A 98 -1.70 0.50 10.05
CA GLY A 98 -0.28 0.18 10.00
C GLY A 98 0.60 1.42 9.89
N LEU A 99 0.26 2.36 9.00
CA LEU A 99 0.95 3.64 8.86
C LEU A 99 0.95 4.41 10.19
N ILE A 100 -0.22 4.63 10.79
CA ILE A 100 -0.37 5.35 12.05
C ILE A 100 0.44 4.69 13.17
N ALA A 101 0.39 3.36 13.28
CA ALA A 101 1.15 2.61 14.28
C ALA A 101 2.67 2.78 14.14
N THR A 102 3.16 3.13 12.95
CA THR A 102 4.58 3.39 12.66
C THR A 102 4.94 4.88 12.64
N GLY A 103 4.00 5.76 13.00
CA GLY A 103 4.20 7.22 13.01
C GLY A 103 4.00 7.90 11.65
N GLY A 104 3.44 7.19 10.67
CA GLY A 104 3.06 7.74 9.36
C GLY A 104 1.58 8.15 9.31
N ALA A 105 1.20 8.79 8.21
CA ALA A 105 -0.18 9.18 7.93
C ALA A 105 -0.47 9.07 6.43
N ILE A 106 -1.75 8.92 6.09
CA ILE A 106 -2.22 9.06 4.71
C ILE A 106 -2.41 10.55 4.42
N ALA A 107 -2.11 10.96 3.18
CA ALA A 107 -2.45 12.27 2.63
C ALA A 107 -3.72 12.13 1.76
N PRO A 108 -4.94 12.38 2.29
CA PRO A 108 -6.18 12.14 1.56
C PRO A 108 -6.29 12.95 0.27
N GLU A 109 -5.74 14.17 0.26
CA GLU A 109 -5.76 15.08 -0.88
C GLU A 109 -4.89 14.61 -2.06
N LYS A 110 -3.98 13.66 -1.82
CA LYS A 110 -3.13 13.02 -2.84
C LYS A 110 -3.52 11.59 -3.14
N SER A 111 -4.51 11.06 -2.43
CA SER A 111 -4.93 9.66 -2.52
C SER A 111 -6.20 9.55 -3.34
N PHE A 112 -6.26 8.56 -4.23
CA PHE A 112 -7.43 8.28 -5.05
C PHE A 112 -7.76 6.80 -5.04
N CYS A 113 -9.02 6.47 -5.32
CA CYS A 113 -9.50 5.11 -5.44
C CYS A 113 -10.32 4.98 -6.72
N TYR A 114 -10.04 3.94 -7.49
CA TYR A 114 -10.77 3.63 -8.71
C TYR A 114 -11.44 2.27 -8.56
N LEU A 115 -12.72 2.22 -8.93
CA LEU A 115 -13.44 0.97 -9.14
C LEU A 115 -13.38 0.67 -10.63
N ILE A 116 -12.88 -0.51 -10.97
CA ILE A 116 -12.61 -0.89 -12.35
C ILE A 116 -13.23 -2.25 -12.60
N ASP A 117 -14.18 -2.28 -13.54
CA ASP A 117 -14.82 -3.50 -14.04
C ASP A 117 -14.50 -3.66 -15.53
N PHE A 118 -14.23 -4.91 -15.93
CA PHE A 118 -14.05 -5.27 -17.33
C PHE A 118 -14.73 -6.61 -17.60
N LEU A 119 -15.45 -6.71 -18.71
CA LEU A 119 -16.11 -7.94 -19.15
C LEU A 119 -15.53 -8.41 -20.49
N TRP A 120 -15.12 -9.67 -20.56
CA TRP A 120 -14.78 -10.31 -21.83
C TRP A 120 -16.04 -10.87 -22.49
N THR A 121 -16.37 -10.39 -23.68
CA THR A 121 -17.54 -10.84 -24.46
C THR A 121 -17.27 -12.07 -25.31
N GLY A 122 -16.02 -12.55 -25.36
CA GLY A 122 -15.57 -13.59 -26.28
C GLY A 122 -14.77 -13.05 -27.46
N SER A 123 -14.98 -11.78 -27.82
CA SER A 123 -14.28 -11.10 -28.92
C SER A 123 -13.71 -9.72 -28.53
N THR A 124 -14.29 -9.06 -27.54
CA THR A 124 -13.90 -7.72 -27.09
C THR A 124 -13.94 -7.61 -25.56
N TRP A 125 -13.16 -6.66 -25.03
CA TRP A 125 -13.31 -6.18 -23.67
C TRP A 125 -14.26 -4.99 -23.66
N GLU A 126 -15.20 -5.00 -22.73
CA GLU A 126 -16.11 -3.89 -22.43
C GLU A 126 -15.88 -3.39 -21.01
#